data_AF-A0A660NCP2-F1
#
_entry.id   AF-A0A660NCP2-F1
#
_cell.length_a   1.000
_cell.length_b   1.000
_cell.length_c   1.000
_cell.angle_alpha   90.00
_cell.angle_beta   90.00
_cell.angle_gamma   90.00
#
_symmetry.space_group_name_H-M   'P 1'
#
loop_
_entity.id
_entity.type
_entity.pdbx_description
1 polymer ?
#
loop_
_entity_poly.entity_id
_entity_poly.type
_entity_poly.pdbx_seq_one_letter_code
_entity_poly.pdbx_strand_id
1 'polypeptide(L)'
;STLPLQNILTEFGFLLHTQNFTLGSLKTWFAQHSKLPPEIIAAAQNLSFRDVQGYINGYIDLLAQTETGDTLIIDYKSNWLGNSPSDYTQAALNQAVAQHHYALQALLYAIATARYLTSRNAPPATLHIRYLFLRGLDGITSNGVWQWDIPTSSLKQWL
;
A
#
# COMPACT_ATOMS: atom_id res chain seq x y z
N SER A 1 -20.43 0.94 6.36
CA SER A 1 -20.71 -0.47 6.04
C SER A 1 -19.78 -1.36 6.84
N THR A 2 -20.29 -2.44 7.42
CA THR A 2 -19.50 -3.42 8.17
C THR A 2 -18.75 -4.33 7.20
N LEU A 3 -17.47 -4.60 7.45
CA LEU A 3 -16.73 -5.62 6.70
C LEU A 3 -17.16 -7.00 7.24
N PRO A 4 -17.80 -7.87 6.46
CA PRO A 4 -18.20 -9.18 6.94
C PRO A 4 -16.94 -10.03 7.21
N LEU A 5 -16.86 -10.66 8.40
CA LEU A 5 -15.67 -11.38 8.88
C LEU A 5 -15.17 -12.46 7.91
N GLN A 6 -16.07 -13.08 7.15
CA GLN A 6 -15.77 -14.09 6.13
C GLN A 6 -15.00 -13.53 4.91
N ASN A 7 -14.97 -12.21 4.75
CA ASN A 7 -14.26 -11.52 3.68
C ASN A 7 -12.98 -10.83 4.18
N ILE A 8 -12.45 -11.23 5.34
CA ILE A 8 -11.25 -10.65 5.95
C ILE A 8 -10.17 -11.73 6.10
N LEU A 9 -8.99 -11.46 5.58
CA LEU A 9 -7.77 -12.22 5.80
C LEU A 9 -6.82 -11.36 6.64
N THR A 10 -6.47 -11.85 7.82
CA THR A 10 -5.50 -11.20 8.71
C THR A 10 -4.12 -11.81 8.53
N GLU A 11 -3.08 -11.01 8.74
CA GLU A 11 -1.67 -11.44 8.62
C GLU A 11 -1.40 -12.24 7.33
N PHE A 12 -1.89 -11.72 6.20
CA PHE A 12 -1.77 -12.39 4.92
C PHE A 12 -0.32 -12.38 4.44
N GLY A 13 0.36 -13.52 4.61
CA GLY A 13 1.73 -13.73 4.17
C GLY A 13 1.83 -13.88 2.65
N PHE A 14 2.83 -13.23 2.05
CA PHE A 14 3.11 -13.35 0.62
C PHE A 14 4.59 -13.57 0.34
N LEU A 15 4.87 -14.08 -0.87
CA LEU A 15 6.21 -14.26 -1.41
C LEU A 15 6.26 -13.73 -2.84
N LEU A 16 7.15 -12.79 -3.12
CA LEU A 16 7.38 -12.22 -4.44
C LEU A 16 8.80 -12.53 -4.90
N HIS A 17 8.95 -13.09 -6.10
CA HIS A 17 10.26 -13.32 -6.70
C HIS A 17 10.82 -12.02 -7.30
N THR A 18 12.05 -11.67 -6.93
CA THR A 18 12.63 -10.34 -7.20
C THR A 18 13.11 -10.12 -8.63
N GLN A 19 13.19 -11.16 -9.47
CA GLN A 19 13.63 -11.02 -10.87
C GLN A 19 12.75 -10.05 -11.68
N ASN A 20 11.52 -9.80 -11.24
CA ASN A 20 10.61 -8.85 -11.89
C ASN A 20 10.58 -7.46 -11.20
N PHE A 21 11.31 -7.27 -10.10
CA PHE A 21 11.31 -6.07 -9.26
C PHE A 21 12.67 -5.37 -9.24
N THR A 22 13.16 -4.98 -10.41
CA THR A 22 14.38 -4.17 -10.51
C THR A 22 14.15 -2.78 -9.92
N LEU A 23 15.20 -2.18 -9.36
CA LEU A 23 15.14 -0.80 -8.88
C LEU A 23 14.71 0.18 -10.00
N GLY A 24 15.22 -0.04 -11.21
CA GLY A 24 14.89 0.78 -12.38
C GLY A 24 13.40 0.72 -12.75
N SER A 25 12.80 -0.48 -12.78
CA SER A 25 11.38 -0.64 -13.10
C SER A 25 10.48 0.00 -12.05
N LEU A 26 10.82 -0.10 -10.75
CA LEU A 26 10.09 0.56 -9.68
C LEU A 26 10.16 2.08 -9.80
N LYS A 27 11.35 2.66 -9.95
CA LYS A 27 11.53 4.12 -10.10
C LYS A 27 10.78 4.66 -11.30
N THR A 28 10.84 3.94 -12.42
CA THR A 28 10.14 4.29 -13.66
C THR A 28 8.64 4.24 -13.46
N TRP A 29 8.13 3.18 -12.83
CA TRP A 29 6.70 3.03 -12.57
C TRP A 29 6.15 4.15 -11.66
N PHE A 30 6.86 4.47 -10.57
CA PHE A 30 6.50 5.59 -9.68
C PHE A 30 6.49 6.94 -10.41
N ALA A 31 7.42 7.16 -11.35
CA ALA A 31 7.46 8.39 -12.14
C ALA A 31 6.29 8.48 -13.15
N GLN A 32 5.83 7.35 -13.68
CA GLN A 32 4.77 7.29 -14.71
C GLN A 32 3.35 7.30 -14.14
N HIS A 33 3.15 6.89 -12.88
CA HIS A 33 1.82 6.77 -12.25
C HIS A 33 1.59 7.82 -11.15
N SER A 34 1.89 9.08 -11.49
CA SER A 34 2.14 10.22 -10.59
C SER A 34 0.92 10.89 -9.93
N LYS A 35 -0.14 10.15 -9.59
CA LYS A 35 -1.19 10.68 -8.69
C LYS A 35 -0.73 10.80 -7.24
N LEU A 36 0.48 10.31 -6.93
CA LEU A 36 1.07 10.40 -5.61
C LEU A 36 1.62 11.80 -5.32
N PRO A 37 1.61 12.23 -4.04
CA PRO A 37 2.29 13.43 -3.57
C PRO A 37 3.76 13.52 -4.01
N PRO A 38 4.27 14.71 -4.36
CA PRO A 38 5.64 14.91 -4.84
C PRO A 38 6.72 14.34 -3.90
N GLU A 39 6.54 14.44 -2.60
CA GLU A 39 7.45 13.92 -1.58
C GLU A 39 7.61 12.39 -1.67
N ILE A 40 6.53 11.67 -1.99
CA ILE A 40 6.55 10.22 -2.16
C ILE A 40 7.26 9.86 -3.46
N ILE A 41 7.01 10.61 -4.54
CA ILE A 41 7.70 10.40 -5.82
C ILE A 41 9.21 10.64 -5.65
N ALA A 42 9.60 11.72 -4.97
CA ALA A 42 11.00 12.03 -4.69
C ALA A 42 11.66 10.92 -3.84
N ALA A 43 10.98 10.46 -2.79
CA ALA A 43 11.47 9.34 -1.97
C ALA A 43 11.62 8.05 -2.79
N ALA A 44 10.70 7.78 -3.72
CA ALA A 44 10.79 6.63 -4.64
C ALA A 44 12.01 6.74 -5.57
N GLN A 45 12.34 7.93 -6.07
CA GLN A 45 13.55 8.14 -6.89
C GLN A 45 14.85 7.94 -6.10
N ASN A 46 14.81 8.20 -4.80
CA ASN A 46 15.96 7.99 -3.89
C ASN A 46 16.08 6.56 -3.37
N LEU A 47 15.19 5.63 -3.76
CA LEU A 47 15.33 4.23 -3.41
C LEU A 47 16.71 3.73 -3.81
N SER A 48 17.41 3.15 -2.85
CA SER A 48 18.69 2.51 -3.04
C SER A 48 18.69 1.21 -2.24
N PHE A 49 18.67 0.10 -2.96
CA PHE A 49 18.92 -1.21 -2.40
C PHE A 49 19.78 -1.96 -3.41
N ARG A 50 20.67 -2.83 -2.95
CA ARG A 50 21.36 -3.76 -3.85
C ARG A 50 20.28 -4.58 -4.53
N ASP A 51 20.37 -4.81 -5.84
CA ASP A 51 19.45 -5.69 -6.55
C ASP A 51 19.33 -6.99 -5.76
N VAL A 52 18.20 -7.15 -5.06
CA VAL A 52 17.99 -8.28 -4.18
C VAL A 52 17.74 -9.44 -5.11
N GLN A 53 18.68 -10.37 -5.22
CA GLN A 53 18.44 -11.63 -5.92
C GLN A 53 17.82 -12.60 -4.90
N GLY A 54 16.55 -12.97 -5.11
CA GLY A 54 15.84 -13.87 -4.21
C GLY A 54 14.34 -13.59 -4.14
N TYR A 55 13.83 -13.57 -2.91
CA TYR A 55 12.41 -13.37 -2.65
C TYR A 55 12.19 -12.24 -1.65
N ILE A 56 11.13 -11.47 -1.87
CA ILE A 56 10.56 -10.56 -0.89
C ILE A 56 9.43 -11.32 -0.21
N ASN A 57 9.56 -11.57 1.07
CA ASN A 57 8.46 -12.00 1.92
C ASN A 57 7.92 -10.82 2.72
N GLY A 58 6.65 -10.90 3.10
CA GLY A 58 6.00 -9.87 3.88
C GLY A 58 4.62 -10.33 4.31
N TYR A 59 3.99 -9.52 5.15
CA TYR A 59 2.65 -9.78 5.69
C TYR A 59 1.80 -8.53 5.52
N ILE A 60 0.59 -8.71 5.01
CA ILE A 60 -0.43 -7.67 4.99
C ILE A 60 -1.28 -7.83 6.25
N ASP A 61 -1.35 -6.80 7.10
CA ASP A 61 -2.10 -6.87 8.36
C ASP A 61 -3.55 -7.31 8.13
N LEU A 62 -4.22 -6.67 7.15
CA LEU A 62 -5.60 -6.97 6.82
C LEU A 62 -5.87 -6.78 5.33
N LEU A 63 -6.30 -7.86 4.69
CA LEU A 63 -6.87 -7.86 3.34
C LEU A 63 -8.36 -8.16 3.45
N ALA A 64 -9.20 -7.26 2.95
CA ALA A 64 -10.64 -7.43 3.01
C ALA A 64 -11.31 -7.21 1.65
N GLN A 65 -12.49 -7.82 1.48
CA GLN A 65 -13.41 -7.49 0.41
C GLN A 65 -14.66 -6.81 0.97
N THR A 66 -14.99 -5.63 0.44
CA THR A 66 -16.23 -4.93 0.82
C THR A 66 -17.45 -5.69 0.28
N GLU A 67 -18.64 -5.38 0.79
CA GLU A 67 -19.89 -5.92 0.25
C GLU A 67 -20.12 -5.56 -1.22
N THR A 68 -19.57 -4.42 -1.67
CA THR A 68 -19.59 -3.97 -3.07
C THR A 68 -18.59 -4.72 -3.96
N GLY A 69 -17.73 -5.56 -3.39
CA GLY A 69 -16.72 -6.33 -4.11
C GLY A 69 -15.34 -5.67 -4.20
N ASP A 70 -15.15 -4.49 -3.61
CA ASP A 70 -13.90 -3.75 -3.64
C ASP A 70 -12.84 -4.42 -2.77
N THR A 71 -11.61 -4.50 -3.28
CA THR A 71 -10.47 -5.08 -2.56
C THR A 71 -9.78 -4.00 -1.74
N LEU A 72 -9.83 -4.14 -0.41
CA LEU A 72 -9.30 -3.21 0.57
C LEU A 72 -8.09 -3.84 1.28
N ILE A 73 -6.98 -3.13 1.29
CA ILE A 73 -5.76 -3.50 2.00
C ILE A 73 -5.54 -2.47 3.10
N ILE A 74 -5.49 -2.93 4.35
CA ILE A 74 -5.28 -2.08 5.52
C ILE A 74 -3.98 -2.50 6.21
N ASP A 75 -3.21 -1.51 6.64
CA ASP A 75 -2.00 -1.68 7.46
C ASP A 75 -1.99 -0.62 8.56
N TYR A 76 -1.62 -1.03 9.77
CA TYR A 76 -1.66 -0.20 10.96
C TYR A 76 -0.29 0.40 11.27
N LYS A 77 -0.23 1.72 11.39
CA LYS A 77 0.99 2.48 11.65
C LYS A 77 0.96 3.08 13.06
N SER A 78 1.94 2.74 13.88
CA SER A 78 2.08 3.27 15.25
C SER A 78 2.93 4.55 15.33
N ASN A 79 3.32 5.10 14.18
CA ASN A 79 4.25 6.23 14.06
C ASN A 79 3.76 7.45 14.87
N TRP A 80 4.70 8.11 15.53
CA TRP A 80 4.46 9.35 16.25
C TRP A 80 4.75 10.54 15.33
N LEU A 81 3.71 11.33 15.02
CA LEU A 81 3.81 12.58 14.26
C LEU A 81 3.52 13.81 15.14
N GLY A 82 3.04 13.58 16.36
CA GLY A 82 2.68 14.59 17.33
C GLY A 82 1.72 14.02 18.38
N ASN A 83 1.13 14.90 19.18
CA ASN A 83 0.36 14.52 20.37
C ASN A 83 -1.16 14.65 20.17
N SER A 84 -1.63 15.23 19.06
CA SER A 84 -3.05 15.36 18.75
C SER A 84 -3.38 14.84 17.35
N PRO A 85 -4.65 14.47 17.08
CA PRO A 85 -5.11 14.10 15.74
C PRO A 85 -4.77 15.16 14.67
N SER A 86 -4.74 16.45 15.04
CA SER A 86 -4.35 17.55 14.15
C SER A 86 -2.89 17.47 13.65
N ASP A 87 -2.02 16.70 14.31
CA ASP A 87 -0.65 16.47 13.86
C ASP A 87 -0.57 15.39 12.76
N TYR A 88 -1.68 14.68 12.52
CA TYR A 88 -1.82 13.60 11.55
C TYR A 88 -2.61 14.02 10.31
N THR A 89 -2.40 15.27 9.86
CA THR A 89 -2.98 15.79 8.62
C THR A 89 -2.47 15.02 7.39
N GLN A 90 -3.19 15.10 6.28
CA GLN A 90 -2.77 14.48 5.02
C GLN A 90 -1.34 14.86 4.61
N ALA A 91 -0.93 16.12 4.83
CA ALA A 91 0.43 16.56 4.53
C ALA A 91 1.47 15.86 5.40
N ALA A 92 1.22 15.75 6.72
CA ALA A 92 2.11 15.03 7.64
C ALA A 92 2.18 13.53 7.30
N LEU A 93 1.04 12.92 6.94
CA LEU A 93 0.99 11.52 6.52
C LEU A 93 1.78 11.28 5.24
N ASN A 94 1.68 12.16 4.24
CA ASN A 94 2.45 12.03 3.01
C ASN A 94 3.97 12.07 3.27
N GLN A 95 4.42 12.96 4.17
CA GLN A 95 5.82 13.03 4.57
C GLN A 95 6.26 11.74 5.28
N ALA A 96 5.46 11.22 6.20
CA ALA A 96 5.76 9.97 6.89
C ALA A 96 5.83 8.78 5.90
N VAL A 97 4.89 8.69 4.96
CA VAL A 97 4.86 7.67 3.91
C VAL A 97 6.08 7.75 3.01
N ALA A 98 6.52 8.96 2.66
CA ALA A 98 7.73 9.19 1.88
C ALA A 98 8.99 8.75 2.66
N GLN A 99 9.15 9.24 3.89
CA GLN A 99 10.33 8.99 4.74
C GLN A 99 10.53 7.51 5.06
N HIS A 100 9.45 6.77 5.31
CA HIS A 100 9.52 5.34 5.64
C HIS A 100 9.36 4.43 4.41
N HIS A 101 9.32 4.98 3.19
CA HIS A 101 9.09 4.23 1.96
C HIS A 101 7.83 3.36 1.97
N TYR A 102 6.80 3.76 2.74
CA TYR A 102 5.55 2.99 2.83
C TYR A 102 4.82 2.92 1.49
N ALA A 103 5.06 3.84 0.55
CA ALA A 103 4.53 3.70 -0.81
C ALA A 103 5.10 2.48 -1.55
N LEU A 104 6.37 2.11 -1.34
CA LEU A 104 6.92 0.87 -1.89
C LEU A 104 6.25 -0.35 -1.26
N GLN A 105 6.04 -0.33 0.06
CA GLN A 105 5.29 -1.38 0.76
C GLN A 105 3.87 -1.54 0.18
N ALA A 106 3.14 -0.43 -0.01
CA ALA A 106 1.79 -0.43 -0.59
C ALA A 106 1.77 -1.06 -2.00
N LEU A 107 2.75 -0.72 -2.83
CA LEU A 107 2.87 -1.28 -4.18
C LEU A 107 3.11 -2.80 -4.14
N LEU A 108 4.01 -3.27 -3.27
CA LEU A 108 4.28 -4.70 -3.11
C LEU A 108 3.05 -5.45 -2.62
N TYR A 109 2.31 -4.89 -1.67
CA TYR A 109 1.05 -5.45 -1.17
C TYR A 109 0.01 -5.54 -2.28
N ALA A 110 -0.11 -4.49 -3.10
CA ALA A 110 -1.04 -4.45 -4.21
C ALA A 110 -0.73 -5.54 -5.24
N ILE A 111 0.55 -5.73 -5.59
CA ILE A 111 0.97 -6.75 -6.56
C ILE A 111 0.75 -8.16 -6.00
N ALA A 112 1.13 -8.40 -4.73
CA ALA A 112 0.90 -9.67 -4.07
C ALA A 112 -0.60 -10.04 -4.05
N THR A 113 -1.44 -9.07 -3.69
CA THR A 113 -2.90 -9.24 -3.63
C THR A 113 -3.52 -9.46 -5.00
N ALA A 114 -3.10 -8.68 -6.00
CA ALA A 114 -3.57 -8.84 -7.38
C ALA A 114 -3.20 -10.22 -7.94
N ARG A 115 -1.98 -10.72 -7.71
CA ARG A 115 -1.58 -12.09 -8.08
C ARG A 115 -2.42 -13.14 -7.37
N TYR A 116 -2.59 -12.99 -6.06
CA TYR A 116 -3.38 -13.90 -5.24
C TYR A 116 -4.82 -14.00 -5.74
N LEU A 117 -5.51 -12.88 -5.93
CA LEU A 117 -6.89 -12.87 -6.39
C LEU A 117 -7.04 -13.31 -7.85
N THR A 118 -6.09 -12.95 -8.72
CA THR A 118 -6.06 -13.43 -10.12
C THR A 118 -5.91 -14.95 -10.18
N SER A 119 -5.06 -15.54 -9.33
CA SER A 119 -4.90 -17.01 -9.25
C SER A 119 -6.17 -17.75 -8.83
N ARG A 120 -7.14 -17.02 -8.25
CA ARG A 120 -8.47 -17.51 -7.86
C ARG A 120 -9.56 -17.08 -8.83
N ASN A 121 -9.20 -16.66 -10.05
CA ASN A 121 -10.10 -16.19 -11.09
C ASN A 121 -10.97 -14.99 -10.68
N ALA A 122 -10.49 -14.15 -9.76
CA ALA A 122 -11.21 -12.98 -9.25
C ALA A 122 -10.34 -11.70 -9.25
N PRO A 123 -9.76 -11.28 -10.39
CA PRO A 123 -8.88 -10.12 -10.43
C PRO A 123 -9.63 -8.84 -10.03
N PRO A 124 -9.15 -8.06 -9.03
CA PRO A 124 -9.80 -6.80 -8.67
C PRO A 124 -9.59 -5.76 -9.77
N ALA A 125 -10.54 -4.84 -9.95
CA ALA A 125 -10.35 -3.70 -10.85
C ALA A 125 -9.36 -2.67 -10.26
N THR A 126 -9.52 -2.41 -8.96
CA THR A 126 -8.72 -1.45 -8.18
C THR A 126 -8.41 -2.07 -6.83
N LEU A 127 -7.20 -1.81 -6.33
CA LEU A 127 -6.79 -2.13 -4.97
C LEU A 127 -6.79 -0.85 -4.15
N HIS A 128 -7.58 -0.83 -3.08
CA HIS A 128 -7.71 0.30 -2.18
C HIS A 128 -6.78 0.12 -0.99
N ILE A 129 -5.68 0.87 -0.93
CA ILE A 129 -4.72 0.83 0.18
C ILE A 129 -5.12 1.88 1.22
N ARG A 130 -5.18 1.48 2.49
CA ARG A 130 -5.43 2.39 3.62
C ARG A 130 -4.38 2.16 4.70
N TYR A 131 -3.62 3.19 5.02
CA TYR A 131 -2.71 3.17 6.16
C TYR A 131 -3.33 3.95 7.31
N LEU A 132 -3.51 3.25 8.42
CA LEU A 132 -4.17 3.76 9.62
C LEU A 132 -3.11 4.11 10.65
N PHE A 133 -2.76 5.39 10.73
CA PHE A 133 -1.90 5.95 11.76
C PHE A 133 -2.69 6.08 13.05
N LEU A 134 -2.61 5.05 13.89
CA LEU A 134 -3.51 4.81 15.02
C LEU A 134 -3.62 6.00 15.98
N ARG A 135 -2.50 6.70 16.22
CA ARG A 135 -2.43 7.85 17.13
C ARG A 135 -3.15 9.10 16.60
N GLY A 136 -3.42 9.14 15.29
CA GLY A 136 -4.10 10.25 14.62
C GLY A 136 -5.58 10.02 14.37
N LEU A 137 -6.10 8.81 14.64
CA LEU A 137 -7.50 8.47 14.43
C LEU A 137 -8.36 9.06 15.56
N ASP A 138 -9.36 9.84 15.19
CA ASP A 138 -10.34 10.41 16.12
C ASP A 138 -11.79 9.97 15.82
N GLY A 139 -12.00 9.22 14.73
CA GLY A 139 -13.33 8.77 14.29
C GLY A 139 -14.24 9.87 13.75
N ILE A 140 -13.74 11.11 13.64
CA ILE A 140 -14.53 12.29 13.24
C ILE A 140 -13.93 12.92 11.98
N THR A 141 -12.62 13.06 11.92
CA THR A 141 -11.89 13.64 10.80
C THR A 141 -11.25 12.55 9.94
N SER A 142 -10.67 12.93 8.80
CA SER A 142 -9.84 12.04 7.99
C SER A 142 -8.39 11.97 8.48
N ASN A 143 -8.06 12.57 9.64
CA ASN A 143 -6.72 12.50 10.18
C ASN A 143 -6.33 11.07 10.52
N GLY A 144 -5.05 10.77 10.37
CA GLY A 144 -4.51 9.44 10.58
C GLY A 144 -4.89 8.41 9.51
N VAL A 145 -5.67 8.76 8.48
CA VAL A 145 -6.02 7.85 7.39
C VAL A 145 -5.33 8.28 6.10
N TRP A 146 -4.25 7.60 5.73
CA TRP A 146 -3.63 7.77 4.42
C TRP A 146 -4.24 6.78 3.41
N GLN A 147 -4.47 7.25 2.17
CA GLN A 147 -5.20 6.48 1.17
C GLN A 147 -4.47 6.47 -0.17
N TRP A 148 -4.48 5.32 -0.84
CA TRP A 148 -4.04 5.22 -2.22
C TRP A 148 -4.78 4.12 -2.96
N ASP A 149 -5.41 4.49 -4.07
CA ASP A 149 -6.15 3.56 -4.93
C ASP A 149 -5.29 3.25 -6.17
N ILE A 150 -4.96 1.97 -6.34
CA ILE A 150 -4.07 1.48 -7.39
C ILE A 150 -4.89 0.66 -8.39
N PRO A 151 -5.09 1.15 -9.63
CA PRO A 151 -5.75 0.36 -10.67
C PRO A 151 -4.91 -0.88 -11.00
N THR A 152 -5.52 -2.06 -11.01
CA THR A 152 -4.80 -3.32 -11.33
C THR A 152 -4.19 -3.27 -12.73
N SER A 153 -4.80 -2.53 -13.66
CA SER A 153 -4.26 -2.28 -14.99
C SER A 153 -2.89 -1.59 -15.01
N SER A 154 -2.56 -0.81 -13.97
CA SER A 154 -1.23 -0.18 -13.82
C SER A 154 -0.15 -1.17 -13.40
N LEU A 155 -0.52 -2.34 -12.87
CA LEU A 155 0.40 -3.35 -12.34
C LEU A 155 0.77 -4.42 -13.37
N LYS A 156 0.27 -4.35 -14.61
CA LYS A 156 0.39 -5.39 -15.65
C LYS A 156 1.82 -5.91 -15.88
N GLN A 157 2.85 -5.09 -15.72
CA GLN A 157 4.24 -5.53 -15.88
C GLN A 157 4.72 -6.52 -14.80
N TRP A 158 3.98 -6.64 -13.70
CA TRP A 158 4.29 -7.51 -12.57
C TRP A 158 3.22 -8.58 -12.31
N LEU A 159 2.15 -8.65 -13.12
CA LEU A 159 1.12 -9.68 -13.04
C LEU A 159 1.38 -10.73 -14.11
#